data_AF-A0A5J4EAY7-F1
#
_entry.id   AF-A0A5J4EAY7-F1
#
_cell.length_a   1.000
_cell.length_b   1.000
_cell.length_c   1.000
_cell.angle_alpha   90.00
_cell.angle_beta   90.00
_cell.angle_gamma   90.00
#
_symmetry.space_group_name_H-M   'P 1'
#
loop_
_entity.id
_entity.type
_entity.pdbx_description
1 polymer ?
#
loop_
_entity_poly.entity_id
_entity_poly.type
_entity_poly.pdbx_seq_one_letter_code
_entity_poly.pdbx_strand_id
1 'polypeptide(L)'
;MILGQHTFGKGSVQNLYSLDRYAPRTSDPGFGQLTLTIGKFYRVSGESTQHRGVHPDIEMPSLVDASVVGESTRESALPWDQIDATVYTVDIELDEAINLIAQSHSLRAKTDPDFNFLIDEYAAFADIRNQDTVSLNLEVRRQQQKKIREERLARENTRRTKHGLPALDSIEALEELENQDFVLQEAAQIVADMARLDGQVTASLRGSSESLN
;
A
#
# COMPACT_ATOMS: atom_id res chain seq x y z
N MET A 1 -13.95 -2.24 -4.60
CA MET A 1 -13.09 -1.13 -4.16
C MET A 1 -11.81 -1.69 -3.54
N ILE A 2 -10.66 -1.20 -3.98
CA ILE A 2 -9.32 -1.55 -3.53
C ILE A 2 -8.71 -0.30 -2.89
N LEU A 3 -8.25 -0.44 -1.65
CA LEU A 3 -7.67 0.63 -0.84
C LEU A 3 -6.20 0.31 -0.60
N GLY A 4 -5.33 1.32 -0.69
CA GLY A 4 -3.95 1.18 -0.24
C GLY A 4 -2.94 1.61 -1.29
N GLN A 5 -1.97 0.74 -1.54
CA GLN A 5 -0.78 1.06 -2.32
C GLN A 5 -0.75 0.23 -3.60
N HIS A 6 0.01 0.71 -4.58
CA HIS A 6 0.31 -0.08 -5.76
C HIS A 6 1.00 -1.39 -5.37
N THR A 7 0.46 -2.52 -5.85
CA THR A 7 1.03 -3.83 -5.53
C THR A 7 2.30 -4.10 -6.33
N PHE A 8 3.14 -5.02 -5.86
CA PHE A 8 4.46 -5.29 -6.42
C PHE A 8 4.49 -5.69 -7.92
N GLY A 9 3.38 -6.21 -8.46
CA GLY A 9 3.31 -6.57 -9.88
C GLY A 9 3.98 -7.88 -10.27
N LYS A 10 4.01 -8.87 -9.37
CA LYS A 10 4.44 -10.23 -9.71
C LYS A 10 3.34 -10.95 -10.47
N GLY A 11 3.50 -11.09 -11.79
CA GLY A 11 2.55 -11.76 -12.69
C GLY A 11 2.99 -13.15 -13.15
N SER A 12 3.97 -13.78 -12.48
CA SER A 12 4.59 -15.03 -12.92
C SER A 12 4.50 -16.16 -11.90
N VAL A 13 4.31 -17.39 -12.41
CA VAL A 13 4.37 -18.64 -11.63
C VAL A 13 5.73 -19.26 -11.77
N GLN A 14 6.33 -19.61 -10.64
CA GLN A 14 7.58 -20.35 -10.60
C GLN A 14 7.33 -21.77 -10.11
N ASN A 15 7.98 -22.74 -10.75
CA ASN A 15 7.97 -24.14 -10.34
C ASN A 15 9.39 -24.59 -9.94
N LEU A 16 9.48 -25.46 -8.94
CA LEU A 16 10.75 -25.95 -8.41
C LEU A 16 11.01 -27.37 -8.93
N TYR A 17 12.11 -27.51 -9.65
CA TYR A 17 12.58 -28.79 -10.18
C TYR A 17 13.79 -29.26 -9.38
N SER A 18 13.62 -30.30 -8.53
CA SER A 18 14.75 -30.99 -7.92
C SER A 18 15.61 -31.66 -9.00
N LEU A 19 16.89 -31.33 -8.98
CA LEU A 19 17.88 -31.82 -9.93
C LEU A 19 18.31 -33.26 -9.63
N ASP A 20 18.05 -33.74 -8.41
CA ASP A 20 18.33 -35.12 -7.99
C ASP A 20 17.57 -36.15 -8.85
N ARG A 21 16.42 -35.76 -9.42
CA ARG A 21 15.63 -36.62 -10.34
C ARG A 21 16.27 -36.84 -11.70
N TYR A 22 17.19 -35.97 -12.09
CA TYR A 22 17.88 -36.02 -13.37
C TYR A 22 19.35 -36.43 -13.22
N ALA A 23 19.83 -36.59 -11.98
CA ALA A 23 21.16 -37.10 -11.70
C ALA A 23 21.24 -38.60 -11.99
N PRO A 24 22.34 -39.09 -12.60
CA PRO A 24 22.63 -40.52 -12.66
C PRO A 24 22.58 -41.10 -11.25
N ARG A 25 22.16 -42.37 -11.10
CA ARG A 25 22.09 -43.10 -9.81
C ARG A 25 23.46 -43.11 -9.13
N THR A 26 23.76 -42.05 -8.41
CA THR A 26 24.99 -41.85 -7.65
C THR A 26 24.54 -41.52 -6.23
N SER A 27 25.26 -42.06 -5.26
CA SER A 27 24.82 -42.28 -3.88
C SER A 27 24.72 -41.03 -2.98
N ASP A 28 24.98 -39.83 -3.50
CA ASP A 28 24.88 -38.58 -2.73
C ASP A 28 23.73 -37.69 -3.26
N PRO A 29 22.59 -37.60 -2.54
CA PRO A 29 21.58 -36.58 -2.80
C PRO A 29 22.09 -35.20 -2.36
N GLY A 30 21.80 -34.15 -3.15
CA GLY A 30 22.27 -32.80 -2.84
C GLY A 30 22.52 -31.86 -4.01
N PHE A 31 22.02 -32.17 -5.22
CA PHE A 31 22.26 -31.33 -6.41
C PHE A 31 21.45 -30.03 -6.40
N GLY A 32 20.56 -29.84 -5.42
CA GLY A 32 19.77 -28.64 -5.26
C GLY A 32 18.53 -28.59 -6.17
N GLN A 33 17.97 -27.39 -6.31
CA GLN A 33 16.70 -27.16 -6.98
C GLN A 33 16.81 -26.01 -7.97
N LEU A 34 16.18 -26.17 -9.13
CA LEU A 34 16.04 -25.12 -10.13
C LEU A 34 14.65 -24.50 -10.05
N THR A 35 14.59 -23.19 -9.85
CA THR A 35 13.33 -22.43 -9.90
C THR A 35 13.17 -21.84 -11.30
N LEU A 36 12.14 -22.30 -12.03
CA LEU A 36 11.86 -21.84 -13.38
C LEU A 36 10.48 -21.21 -13.47
N THR A 37 10.37 -20.09 -14.18
CA THR A 37 9.08 -19.47 -14.51
C THR A 37 8.38 -20.31 -15.58
N ILE A 38 7.21 -20.87 -15.25
CA ILE A 38 6.47 -21.80 -16.12
C ILE A 38 5.23 -21.16 -16.76
N GLY A 39 4.81 -19.98 -16.28
CA GLY A 39 3.61 -19.33 -16.77
C GLY A 39 3.44 -17.91 -16.26
N LYS A 40 2.50 -17.20 -16.89
CA LYS A 40 2.05 -15.86 -16.52
C LYS A 40 0.58 -15.90 -16.10
N PHE A 41 0.19 -15.00 -15.21
CA PHE A 41 -1.21 -14.76 -14.85
C PHE A 41 -1.77 -13.54 -15.60
N TYR A 42 -3.04 -13.64 -15.98
CA TYR A 42 -3.80 -12.56 -16.60
C TYR A 42 -5.12 -12.38 -15.85
N ARG A 43 -5.60 -11.13 -15.79
CA ARG A 43 -6.91 -10.79 -15.25
C ARG A 43 -8.01 -11.29 -16.18
N VAL A 44 -9.25 -11.33 -15.70
CA VAL A 44 -10.43 -11.66 -16.53
C VAL A 44 -10.61 -10.70 -17.72
N SER A 45 -10.13 -9.46 -17.56
CA SER A 45 -10.03 -8.44 -18.62
C SER A 45 -8.94 -8.74 -19.68
N GLY A 46 -8.11 -9.76 -19.46
CA GLY A 46 -6.98 -10.11 -20.31
C GLY A 46 -5.68 -9.37 -19.96
N GLU A 47 -5.72 -8.34 -19.10
CA GLU A 47 -4.55 -7.58 -18.71
C GLU A 47 -3.62 -8.35 -17.76
N SER A 48 -2.31 -8.29 -18.00
CA SER A 48 -1.31 -8.82 -17.06
C SER A 48 -1.09 -7.89 -15.88
N THR A 49 -0.82 -8.47 -14.70
CA THR A 49 -0.33 -7.72 -13.51
C THR A 49 1.18 -7.57 -13.49
N GLN A 50 1.89 -8.17 -14.46
CA GLN A 50 3.34 -8.07 -14.58
C GLN A 50 3.76 -6.59 -14.75
N HIS A 51 4.73 -6.10 -13.98
CA HIS A 51 5.18 -4.69 -13.93
C HIS A 51 4.18 -3.63 -13.46
N ARG A 52 2.88 -3.82 -13.71
CA ARG A 52 1.82 -2.84 -13.40
C ARG A 52 1.00 -3.18 -12.16
N GLY A 53 1.19 -4.34 -11.56
CA GLY A 53 0.46 -4.74 -10.36
C GLY A 53 -1.03 -4.50 -10.44
N VAL A 54 -1.56 -3.95 -9.34
CA VAL A 54 -2.94 -3.51 -9.21
C VAL A 54 -2.88 -2.10 -8.67
N HIS A 55 -3.43 -1.17 -9.43
CA HIS A 55 -3.65 0.20 -8.97
C HIS A 55 -4.87 0.20 -8.03
N PRO A 56 -4.75 0.76 -6.82
CA PRO A 56 -5.89 0.88 -5.92
C PRO A 56 -6.87 1.95 -6.45
N ASP A 57 -8.13 1.83 -6.08
CA ASP A 57 -9.18 2.81 -6.43
C ASP A 57 -9.00 4.12 -5.64
N ILE A 58 -8.51 4.01 -4.40
CA ILE A 58 -8.11 5.14 -3.55
C ILE A 58 -6.68 4.89 -3.06
N GLU A 59 -5.77 5.74 -3.50
CA GLU A 59 -4.35 5.69 -3.16
C GLU A 59 -4.09 6.22 -1.75
N MET A 60 -3.31 5.47 -0.99
CA MET A 60 -2.87 5.83 0.36
C MET A 60 -1.37 6.13 0.39
N PRO A 61 -0.90 7.04 1.27
CA PRO A 61 0.52 7.28 1.47
C PRO A 61 1.27 5.98 1.80
N SER A 62 2.45 5.81 1.19
CA SER A 62 3.25 4.60 1.29
C SER A 62 4.71 4.91 1.55
N LEU A 63 5.33 4.25 2.54
CA LEU A 63 6.79 4.29 2.70
C LEU A 63 7.53 3.49 1.61
N VAL A 64 6.83 2.61 0.90
CA VAL A 64 7.37 1.83 -0.22
C VAL A 64 7.22 2.64 -1.50
N ASP A 65 8.35 2.99 -2.10
CA ASP A 65 8.39 3.62 -3.41
C ASP A 65 8.30 2.53 -4.49
N ALA A 66 7.18 2.53 -5.23
CA ALA A 66 6.93 1.57 -6.30
C ALA A 66 7.90 1.72 -7.49
N SER A 67 8.59 2.86 -7.63
CA SER A 67 9.59 3.09 -8.66
C SER A 67 10.95 2.43 -8.35
N VAL A 68 11.21 2.14 -7.07
CA VAL A 68 12.42 1.44 -6.60
C VAL A 68 12.11 -0.02 -6.26
N VAL A 69 10.93 -0.27 -5.70
CA VAL A 69 10.49 -1.58 -5.23
C VAL A 69 9.32 -2.05 -6.08
N GLY A 70 9.63 -2.92 -7.05
CA GLY A 70 8.62 -3.54 -7.92
C GLY A 70 9.21 -4.64 -8.77
N GLU A 71 8.37 -5.47 -9.37
CA GLU A 71 8.84 -6.43 -10.38
C GLU A 71 9.39 -5.69 -11.62
N SER A 72 8.90 -4.48 -11.89
CA SER A 72 9.38 -3.57 -12.95
C SER A 72 10.83 -3.11 -12.78
N THR A 73 11.38 -3.11 -11.57
CA THR A 73 12.75 -2.65 -11.32
C THR A 73 13.80 -3.74 -11.51
N ARG A 74 13.37 -4.97 -11.80
CA ARG A 74 14.28 -6.10 -12.06
C ARG A 74 14.74 -6.10 -13.51
N GLU A 75 16.05 -6.19 -13.72
CA GLU A 75 16.69 -6.17 -15.04
C GLU A 75 16.18 -7.26 -16.01
N SER A 76 15.74 -8.40 -15.50
CA SER A 76 15.28 -9.55 -16.29
C SER A 76 13.79 -9.85 -16.12
N ALA A 77 13.00 -8.88 -15.66
CA ALA A 77 11.56 -9.06 -15.58
C ALA A 77 10.94 -9.18 -16.97
N LEU A 78 10.01 -10.13 -17.11
CA LEU A 78 9.29 -10.38 -18.36
C LEU A 78 8.42 -9.16 -18.70
N PRO A 79 8.36 -8.74 -19.99
CA PRO A 79 7.57 -7.59 -20.40
C PRO A 79 6.09 -7.80 -20.11
N TRP A 80 5.39 -6.68 -19.91
CA TRP A 80 3.94 -6.65 -19.81
C TRP A 80 3.30 -7.01 -21.15
N ASP A 81 2.30 -7.87 -21.10
CA ASP A 81 1.49 -8.32 -22.22
C ASP A 81 0.01 -8.42 -21.84
N GLN A 82 -0.84 -8.49 -22.85
CA GLN A 82 -2.28 -8.64 -22.73
C GLN A 82 -2.74 -9.78 -23.63
N ILE A 83 -3.69 -10.57 -23.14
CA ILE A 83 -4.38 -11.62 -23.88
C ILE A 83 -5.85 -11.25 -24.11
N ASP A 84 -6.55 -12.03 -24.92
CA ASP A 84 -7.98 -11.83 -25.12
C ASP A 84 -8.76 -11.98 -23.80
N ALA A 85 -9.68 -11.04 -23.58
CA ALA A 85 -10.53 -11.06 -22.40
C ALA A 85 -11.47 -12.29 -22.44
N THR A 86 -11.72 -12.87 -21.26
CA THR A 86 -12.76 -13.90 -21.15
C THR A 86 -14.14 -13.23 -21.18
N VAL A 87 -15.19 -13.93 -21.59
CA VAL A 87 -16.55 -13.43 -21.43
C VAL A 87 -16.92 -13.46 -19.95
N TYR A 88 -17.13 -12.29 -19.35
CA TYR A 88 -17.60 -12.13 -17.96
C TYR A 88 -18.70 -11.08 -17.89
N THR A 89 -19.49 -11.12 -16.81
CA THR A 89 -20.51 -10.09 -16.51
C THR A 89 -20.11 -9.41 -15.20
N VAL A 90 -20.30 -8.10 -15.12
CA VAL A 90 -20.06 -7.32 -13.90
C VAL A 90 -21.36 -7.28 -13.11
N ASP A 91 -21.36 -7.84 -11.90
CA ASP A 91 -22.56 -7.89 -11.05
C ASP A 91 -22.89 -6.55 -10.36
N ILE A 92 -21.87 -5.72 -10.09
CA ILE A 92 -22.01 -4.47 -9.33
C ILE A 92 -21.10 -3.40 -9.92
N GLU A 93 -21.69 -2.30 -10.39
CA GLU A 93 -20.96 -1.11 -10.85
C GLU A 93 -20.76 -0.17 -9.66
N LEU A 94 -19.50 0.04 -9.26
CA LEU A 94 -19.14 0.80 -8.05
C LEU A 94 -18.51 2.16 -8.36
N ASP A 95 -18.36 2.51 -9.64
CA ASP A 95 -17.54 3.65 -10.07
C ASP A 95 -18.05 4.99 -9.51
N GLU A 96 -19.37 5.21 -9.51
CA GLU A 96 -19.97 6.42 -8.95
C GLU A 96 -19.78 6.49 -7.42
N ALA A 97 -20.00 5.37 -6.72
CA ALA A 97 -19.79 5.29 -5.29
C ALA A 97 -18.31 5.54 -4.92
N ILE A 98 -17.38 4.94 -5.65
CA ILE A 98 -15.93 5.15 -5.47
C ILE A 98 -15.58 6.63 -5.66
N ASN A 99 -16.09 7.29 -6.71
CA ASN A 99 -15.85 8.71 -6.95
C ASN A 99 -16.36 9.60 -5.82
N LEU A 100 -17.55 9.32 -5.28
CA LEU A 100 -18.11 10.06 -4.14
C LEU A 100 -17.26 9.86 -2.87
N ILE A 101 -16.85 8.62 -2.60
CA ILE A 101 -16.00 8.28 -1.45
C ILE A 101 -14.64 8.98 -1.58
N ALA A 102 -14.02 8.95 -2.77
CA ALA A 102 -12.73 9.59 -3.03
C ALA A 102 -12.80 11.12 -2.80
N GLN A 103 -13.89 11.77 -3.21
CA GLN A 103 -14.11 13.19 -2.94
C GLN A 103 -14.28 13.47 -1.44
N SER A 104 -15.08 12.65 -0.74
CA SER A 104 -15.30 12.77 0.70
C SER A 104 -14.00 12.59 1.50
N HIS A 105 -13.21 11.58 1.13
CA HIS A 105 -11.88 11.34 1.67
C HIS A 105 -10.95 12.54 1.42
N SER A 106 -10.87 13.05 0.19
CA SER A 106 -10.03 14.22 -0.14
C SER A 106 -10.39 15.48 0.66
N LEU A 107 -11.68 15.68 0.97
CA LEU A 107 -12.12 16.79 1.80
C LEU A 107 -11.70 16.62 3.26
N ARG A 108 -11.85 15.42 3.83
CA ARG A 108 -11.44 15.13 5.22
C ARG A 108 -9.93 15.19 5.40
N ALA A 109 -9.20 14.59 4.46
CA ALA A 109 -7.74 14.53 4.44
C ALA A 109 -7.08 15.91 4.63
N LYS A 110 -7.69 16.98 4.10
CA LYS A 110 -7.18 18.36 4.25
C LYS A 110 -7.18 18.87 5.69
N THR A 111 -8.08 18.37 6.53
CA THR A 111 -8.28 18.85 7.90
C THR A 111 -7.88 17.85 8.96
N ASP A 112 -7.69 16.58 8.60
CA ASP A 112 -7.41 15.51 9.53
C ASP A 112 -5.98 15.61 10.11
N PRO A 113 -5.81 15.76 11.44
CA PRO A 113 -4.50 15.78 12.06
C PRO A 113 -3.68 14.50 11.85
N ASP A 114 -4.31 13.33 11.82
CA ASP A 114 -3.66 12.03 11.65
C ASP A 114 -3.17 11.85 10.21
N PHE A 115 -4.00 12.24 9.23
CA PHE A 115 -3.61 12.17 7.82
C PHE A 115 -2.48 13.15 7.49
N ASN A 116 -2.54 14.38 8.02
CA ASN A 116 -1.46 15.34 7.86
C ASN A 116 -0.15 14.84 8.49
N PHE A 117 -0.21 14.23 9.67
CA PHE A 117 0.94 13.60 10.30
C PHE A 117 1.54 12.49 9.42
N LEU A 118 0.69 11.66 8.79
CA LEU A 118 1.12 10.62 7.86
C LEU A 118 1.86 11.19 6.63
N ILE A 119 1.35 12.27 6.05
CA ILE A 119 2.00 12.97 4.93
C ILE A 119 3.37 13.50 5.35
N ASP A 120 3.46 14.14 6.53
CA ASP A 120 4.71 14.71 7.03
C ASP A 120 5.76 13.62 7.33
N GLU A 121 5.35 12.48 7.90
CA GLU A 121 6.24 11.33 8.10
C GLU A 121 6.73 10.76 6.76
N TYR A 122 5.85 10.68 5.75
CA TYR A 122 6.24 10.24 4.40
C TYR A 122 7.25 11.20 3.77
N ALA A 123 7.02 12.51 3.84
CA ALA A 123 7.94 13.51 3.31
C ALA A 123 9.32 13.43 3.99
N ALA A 124 9.35 13.33 5.32
CA ALA A 124 10.59 13.17 6.07
C ALA A 124 11.36 11.90 5.69
N PHE A 125 10.64 10.79 5.44
CA PHE A 125 11.25 9.55 4.99
C PHE A 125 11.79 9.65 3.56
N ALA A 126 11.06 10.31 2.65
CA ALA A 126 11.49 10.55 1.28
C ALA A 126 12.76 11.39 1.24
N ASP A 127 12.87 12.44 2.07
CA ASP A 127 14.06 13.28 2.19
C ASP A 127 15.30 12.49 2.65
N ILE A 128 15.12 11.49 3.52
CA ILE A 128 16.19 10.60 3.96
C ILE A 128 16.56 9.62 2.84
N ARG A 129 15.56 9.07 2.14
CA ARG A 129 15.77 8.11 1.04
C ARG A 129 16.53 8.72 -0.13
N ASN A 130 16.25 9.99 -0.45
CA ASN A 130 16.88 10.72 -1.55
C ASN A 130 18.35 11.12 -1.26
N GLN A 131 18.89 10.75 -0.09
CA GLN A 131 20.30 10.98 0.23
C GLN A 131 21.16 9.82 -0.25
N ASP A 132 21.87 10.03 -1.37
CA ASP A 132 22.79 9.03 -1.94
C ASP A 132 24.14 8.92 -1.20
N THR A 133 24.39 9.81 -0.25
CA THR A 133 25.68 9.87 0.47
C THR A 133 25.49 9.88 1.97
N VAL A 134 26.42 9.23 2.67
CA VAL A 134 26.41 9.13 4.12
C VAL A 134 27.77 9.55 4.66
N SER A 135 27.76 10.42 5.68
CA SER A 135 28.99 10.80 6.38
C SER A 135 29.54 9.64 7.20
N LEU A 136 30.84 9.39 7.12
CA LEU A 136 31.53 8.41 7.96
C LEU A 136 32.01 8.99 9.30
N ASN A 137 31.81 10.29 9.55
CA ASN A 137 32.14 10.92 10.82
C ASN A 137 31.07 10.59 11.88
N LEU A 138 31.50 9.98 12.98
CA LEU A 138 30.61 9.54 14.06
C LEU A 138 29.84 10.69 14.72
N GLU A 139 30.47 11.83 14.96
CA GLU A 139 29.82 12.98 15.61
C GLU A 139 28.74 13.58 14.72
N VAL A 140 29.03 13.73 13.42
CA VAL A 140 28.06 14.18 12.42
C VAL A 140 26.86 13.21 12.36
N ARG A 141 27.12 11.90 12.36
CA ARG A 141 26.05 10.88 12.33
C ARG A 141 25.18 10.91 13.58
N ARG A 142 25.77 11.10 14.77
CA ARG A 142 25.01 11.24 16.02
C ARG A 142 24.11 12.48 16.02
N GLN A 143 24.61 13.61 15.51
CA GLN A 143 23.83 14.84 15.39
C GLN A 143 22.67 14.68 14.40
N GLN A 144 22.92 14.05 13.25
CA GLN A 144 21.87 13.74 12.26
C GLN A 144 20.76 12.87 12.85
N GLN A 145 21.12 11.77 13.53
CA GLN A 145 20.14 10.89 14.17
C GLN A 145 19.33 11.61 15.25
N LYS A 146 19.99 12.42 16.08
CA LYS A 146 19.33 13.22 17.11
C LYS A 146 18.31 14.19 16.49
N LYS A 147 18.72 14.93 15.45
CA LYS A 147 17.84 15.86 14.72
C LYS A 147 16.61 15.15 14.15
N ILE A 148 16.79 14.01 13.47
CA ILE A 148 15.67 13.23 12.90
C ILE A 148 14.68 12.80 13.99
N ARG A 149 15.17 12.35 15.15
CA ARG A 149 14.33 11.94 16.27
C ARG A 149 13.59 13.12 16.91
N GLU A 150 14.26 14.26 17.08
CA GLU A 150 13.63 15.49 17.60
C GLU A 150 12.55 16.01 16.67
N GLU A 151 12.79 16.00 15.35
CA GLU A 151 11.80 16.37 14.34
C GLU A 151 10.59 15.42 14.35
N ARG A 152 10.83 14.11 14.50
CA ARG A 152 9.75 13.12 14.65
C ARG A 152 8.91 13.36 15.91
N LEU A 153 9.56 13.63 17.05
CA LEU A 153 8.88 13.97 18.29
C LEU A 153 8.05 15.26 18.15
N ALA A 154 8.59 16.28 17.46
CA ALA A 154 7.87 17.52 17.20
C ALA A 154 6.62 17.32 16.33
N ARG A 155 6.69 16.46 15.31
CA ARG A 155 5.53 16.07 14.49
C ARG A 155 4.47 15.36 15.32
N GLU A 156 4.85 14.38 16.14
CA GLU A 156 3.91 13.67 17.01
C GLU A 156 3.28 14.64 18.04
N ASN A 157 4.06 15.54 18.64
CA ASN A 157 3.52 16.52 19.59
C ASN A 157 2.56 17.51 18.91
N THR A 158 2.81 17.89 17.67
CA THR A 158 1.88 18.71 16.86
C THR A 158 0.56 17.97 16.62
N ARG A 159 0.62 16.68 16.35
CA ARG A 159 -0.56 15.81 16.20
C ARG A 159 -1.31 15.66 17.53
N ARG A 160 -0.61 15.34 18.62
CA ARG A 160 -1.20 15.16 19.96
C ARG A 160 -1.89 16.42 20.46
N THR A 161 -1.29 17.60 20.26
CA THR A 161 -1.91 18.88 20.64
C THR A 161 -3.19 19.15 19.85
N LYS A 162 -3.25 18.81 18.55
CA LYS A 162 -4.49 18.90 17.75
C LYS A 162 -5.59 17.95 18.26
N HIS A 163 -5.22 16.81 18.84
CA HIS A 163 -6.13 15.86 19.49
C HIS A 163 -6.43 16.18 20.96
N GLY A 164 -5.88 17.27 21.51
CA GLY A 164 -6.02 17.62 22.93
C GLY A 164 -5.31 16.66 23.90
N LEU A 165 -4.39 15.84 23.39
CA LEU A 165 -3.57 14.93 24.18
C LEU A 165 -2.33 15.65 24.74
N PRO A 166 -1.80 15.23 25.90
CA PRO A 166 -0.58 15.80 26.45
C PRO A 166 0.60 15.52 25.52
N ALA A 167 1.45 16.52 25.33
CA ALA A 167 2.71 16.38 24.60
C ALA A 167 3.63 15.37 25.32
N LEU A 168 4.46 14.70 24.54
CA LEU A 168 5.49 13.79 25.03
C LEU A 168 6.74 14.58 25.38
N ASP A 169 7.30 14.23 26.54
CA ASP A 169 8.47 14.91 27.10
C ASP A 169 9.80 14.36 26.55
N SER A 170 9.80 13.16 25.95
CA SER A 170 11.02 12.52 25.46
C SER A 170 10.80 11.60 24.25
N ILE A 171 11.91 11.24 23.58
CA ILE A 171 11.90 10.31 22.44
C ILE A 171 11.59 8.89 22.91
N GLU A 172 12.02 8.51 24.12
CA GLU A 172 11.74 7.19 24.70
C GLU A 172 10.24 6.98 24.91
N ALA A 173 9.53 8.03 25.35
CA ALA A 173 8.07 7.98 25.48
C ALA A 173 7.35 7.83 24.13
N LEU A 174 7.95 8.32 23.04
CA LEU A 174 7.46 8.11 21.68
C LEU A 174 7.65 6.66 21.22
N GLU A 175 8.78 6.05 21.57
CA GLU A 175 9.07 4.64 21.22
C GLU A 175 8.15 3.67 21.98
N GLU A 176 7.77 3.98 23.23
CA GLU A 176 6.82 3.18 24.02
C GLU A 176 5.37 3.24 23.51
N LEU A 177 5.00 4.25 22.72
CA LEU A 177 3.66 4.42 22.14
C LEU A 177 3.37 3.51 20.94
N GLU A 178 4.27 2.57 20.64
CA GLU A 178 4.32 1.81 19.40
C GLU A 178 2.94 1.27 18.91
N ASN A 179 2.69 1.50 17.62
CA ASN A 179 1.69 0.87 16.75
C ASN A 179 0.25 1.38 16.76
N GLN A 180 0.04 2.69 16.56
CA GLN A 180 -1.19 3.14 15.89
C GLN A 180 -1.00 3.04 14.37
N ASP A 181 -1.71 2.11 13.75
CA ASP A 181 -1.73 1.97 12.29
C ASP A 181 -2.68 3.03 11.70
N PHE A 182 -2.13 4.21 11.42
CA PHE A 182 -2.87 5.34 10.85
C PHE A 182 -3.44 5.03 9.46
N VAL A 183 -2.76 4.17 8.69
CA VAL A 183 -3.24 3.75 7.36
C VAL A 183 -4.49 2.89 7.53
N LEU A 184 -4.49 1.97 8.49
CA LEU A 184 -5.65 1.15 8.81
C LEU A 184 -6.81 1.99 9.37
N GLN A 185 -6.54 3.00 10.20
CA GLN A 185 -7.58 3.90 10.71
C GLN A 185 -8.26 4.69 9.58
N GLU A 186 -7.49 5.24 8.65
CA GLU A 186 -8.05 5.94 7.49
C GLU A 186 -8.82 4.98 6.59
N ALA A 187 -8.30 3.77 6.35
CA ALA A 187 -9.02 2.75 5.61
C ALA A 187 -10.37 2.40 6.27
N ALA A 188 -10.43 2.34 7.60
CA ALA A 188 -11.67 2.09 8.32
C ALA A 188 -12.70 3.22 8.13
N GLN A 189 -12.26 4.48 8.08
CA GLN A 189 -13.15 5.62 7.78
C GLN A 189 -13.70 5.54 6.36
N ILE A 190 -12.86 5.19 5.38
CA ILE A 190 -13.28 5.04 3.99
C ILE A 190 -14.31 3.90 3.84
N VAL A 191 -14.10 2.78 4.54
CA VAL A 191 -15.08 1.67 4.56
C VAL A 191 -16.38 2.09 5.24
N ALA A 192 -16.31 2.90 6.31
CA ALA A 192 -17.51 3.42 6.97
C ALA A 192 -18.35 4.33 6.05
N ASP A 193 -17.71 5.13 5.19
CA ASP A 193 -18.42 5.92 4.18
C ASP A 193 -19.10 5.05 3.13
N MET A 194 -18.43 4.00 2.66
CA MET A 194 -19.01 3.05 1.73
C MET A 194 -20.29 2.42 2.31
N ALA A 195 -20.24 1.97 3.57
CA ALA A 195 -21.40 1.39 4.25
C ALA A 195 -22.56 2.40 4.42
N ARG A 196 -22.26 3.69 4.63
CA ARG A 196 -23.28 4.76 4.71
C ARG A 196 -23.94 5.02 3.36
N LEU A 197 -23.17 5.03 2.27
CA LEU A 197 -23.70 5.20 0.91
C LEU A 197 -24.61 4.04 0.52
N ASP A 198 -24.21 2.79 0.78
CA ASP A 198 -25.05 1.62 0.55
C ASP A 198 -26.36 1.68 1.36
N GLY A 199 -26.29 2.16 2.61
CA GLY A 199 -27.47 2.39 3.45
C GLY A 199 -28.43 3.46 2.89
N GLN A 200 -27.89 4.52 2.28
CA GLN A 200 -28.69 5.59 1.67
C GLN A 200 -29.31 5.15 0.33
N VAL A 201 -28.56 4.40 -0.49
CA VAL A 201 -29.06 3.83 -1.76
C VAL A 201 -30.14 2.78 -1.50
N THR A 202 -29.96 1.92 -0.51
CA THR A 202 -31.00 0.94 -0.13
C THR A 202 -32.23 1.61 0.49
N ALA A 203 -32.05 2.70 1.25
CA ALA A 203 -33.16 3.48 1.81
C ALA A 203 -33.95 4.25 0.73
N SER A 204 -33.28 4.84 -0.26
CA SER A 204 -33.93 5.57 -1.36
C SER A 204 -34.73 4.64 -2.29
N LEU A 205 -34.25 3.41 -2.52
CA LEU A 205 -34.98 2.37 -3.25
C LEU A 205 -36.21 1.85 -2.50
N ARG A 206 -36.18 1.81 -1.16
CA ARG A 206 -37.37 1.45 -0.35
C ARG A 206 -38.39 2.58 -0.30
N GLY A 207 -37.97 3.82 -0.11
CA GLY A 207 -38.88 4.98 -0.05
C GLY A 207 -39.60 5.29 -1.37
N SER A 208 -39.03 4.91 -2.51
CA SER A 208 -39.66 5.03 -3.83
C SER A 208 -40.65 3.89 -4.13
N SER A 209 -40.59 2.77 -3.41
CA SER A 209 -41.57 1.69 -3.50
C SER A 209 -42.81 1.91 -2.63
N GLU A 210 -42.71 2.74 -1.57
CA GLU A 210 -43.84 3.09 -0.69
C GLU A 210 -44.67 4.28 -1.19
N SER A 211 -44.18 5.08 -2.14
CA SER A 211 -44.93 6.20 -2.73
C SER A 211 -45.80 5.82 -3.94
N LEU A 212 -45.86 4.53 -4.28
CA LEU A 212 -46.62 3.97 -5.40
C LEU A 212 -47.84 3.13 -4.96
N ASN A 213 -48.24 3.17 -3.68
CA ASN A 213 -49.46 2.54 -3.16
C ASN A 213 -50.42 3.57 -2.56
#